data_AF-A0A062UF61-F1
#
_entry.id   AF-A0A062UF61-F1
#
_cell.length_a   1.000
_cell.length_b   1.000
_cell.length_c   1.000
_cell.angle_alpha   90.00
_cell.angle_beta   90.00
_cell.angle_gamma   90.00
#
_symmetry.space_group_name_H-M   'P 1'
#
loop_
_entity.id
_entity.type
_entity.pdbx_description
1 polymer ?
#
loop_
_entity_poly.entity_id
_entity_poly.type
_entity_poly.pdbx_seq_one_letter_code
_entity_poly.pdbx_strand_id
1 'polypeptide(L)'
;MIPLLSSIPFLVHFTLSVLAAIRLLYSKRAVNTTLAWLFLLFGLPIIGVVLYLLFGDQRLGRRRMQMGERLRNFFLRVFNIEEATVPLNAAGSPRYEGLARAIQADIGFPVLPGFGTKFFTDAGDLYASMQADIDAAKDSVFLEFYILDPAGRVADVLSAVERAAKRGVECRIMADDFGSKAFFRSVWPHNLERAGVHIVRSLPVNLLTSFSRRSDLRNHRKILVCDQSAAYVGSYNLADPKLFKADRGVGQWIDMMMRVEGPVVDAITSVFLSDFLFDSVGHANIGRADLNALPIEVRETTSEGTAVSMQVLPSGPEMRNPTIYEVLVAIIYNAREKLRIVSPYFIPDPAVQLALVSAAKRGVEVEVIVPERLDSRLAQFASQSSYRELLQAGVRLIRYRGGLLHTKIVLVDDEIALFGTLNVDMRSFYLNLELTLVIYDAATNATLWQETDSYLPDSQPLDLERWEKRPEWHKLTENILRLASPIL
;
A
#
# COMPACT_ATOMS: atom_id res chain seq x y z
N MET A 1 39.55 -20.02 43.82
CA MET A 1 38.08 -19.91 43.71
C MET A 1 37.58 -18.54 43.21
N ILE A 2 38.15 -17.41 43.67
CA ILE A 2 37.77 -16.06 43.22
C ILE A 2 37.93 -15.81 41.70
N PRO A 3 38.97 -16.28 40.98
CA PRO A 3 39.10 -16.03 39.53
C PRO A 3 38.15 -16.85 38.65
N LEU A 4 37.53 -17.90 39.21
CA LEU A 4 36.52 -18.70 38.50
C LEU A 4 35.15 -18.01 38.50
N LEU A 5 34.85 -17.24 39.55
CA LEU A 5 33.58 -16.53 39.70
C LEU A 5 33.52 -15.27 38.81
N SER A 6 34.66 -14.61 38.56
CA SER A 6 34.74 -13.43 37.69
C SER A 6 34.61 -13.75 36.19
N SER A 7 34.81 -15.00 35.80
CA SER A 7 34.70 -15.47 34.40
C SER A 7 33.28 -15.92 34.03
N ILE A 8 32.38 -16.12 35.02
CA ILE A 8 31.00 -16.56 34.79
C ILE A 8 30.20 -15.56 33.93
N PRO A 9 30.19 -14.23 34.20
CA PRO A 9 29.42 -13.30 33.37
C PRO A 9 29.88 -13.27 31.92
N PHE A 10 31.19 -13.40 31.70
CA PHE A 10 31.78 -13.49 30.37
C PHE A 10 31.35 -14.75 29.64
N LEU A 11 31.43 -15.92 30.30
CA LEU A 11 30.98 -17.20 29.74
C LEU A 11 29.49 -17.20 29.42
N VAL A 12 28.66 -16.62 30.29
CA VAL A 12 27.21 -16.46 30.06
C VAL A 12 26.96 -15.56 28.85
N HIS A 13 27.59 -14.38 28.79
CA HIS A 13 27.44 -13.47 27.65
C HIS A 13 27.89 -14.13 26.34
N PHE A 14 29.07 -14.75 26.32
CA PHE A 14 29.61 -15.43 25.14
C PHE A 14 28.67 -16.55 24.67
N THR A 15 28.19 -17.39 25.59
CA THR A 15 27.24 -18.46 25.27
C THR A 15 25.95 -17.90 24.68
N LEU A 16 25.38 -16.84 25.29
CA LEU A 16 24.17 -16.19 24.78
C LEU A 16 24.39 -15.57 23.40
N SER A 17 25.52 -14.91 23.16
CA SER A 17 25.88 -14.35 21.85
C SER A 17 26.04 -15.44 20.79
N VAL A 18 26.70 -16.55 21.11
CA VAL A 18 26.85 -17.70 20.19
C VAL A 18 25.50 -18.33 19.87
N LEU A 19 24.65 -18.59 20.88
CA LEU A 19 23.31 -19.14 20.65
C LEU A 19 22.44 -18.18 19.81
N ALA A 20 22.50 -16.88 20.09
CA ALA A 20 21.83 -15.85 19.30
C ALA A 20 22.34 -15.81 17.85
N ALA A 21 23.65 -15.91 17.64
CA ALA A 21 24.28 -15.94 16.31
C ALA A 21 23.90 -17.20 15.53
N ILE A 22 23.93 -18.38 16.15
CA ILE A 22 23.46 -19.63 15.52
C ILE A 22 22.00 -19.47 15.10
N ARG A 23 21.15 -19.00 16.02
CA ARG A 23 19.73 -18.74 15.74
C ARG A 23 19.53 -17.76 14.58
N LEU A 24 20.33 -16.69 14.54
CA LEU A 24 20.32 -15.69 13.48
C LEU A 24 20.69 -16.32 12.12
N LEU A 25 21.72 -17.17 12.07
CA LEU A 25 22.15 -17.85 10.84
C LEU A 25 21.06 -18.80 10.31
N TYR A 26 20.34 -19.50 11.20
CA TYR A 26 19.19 -20.32 10.81
C TYR A 26 17.98 -19.50 10.33
N SER A 27 17.93 -18.19 10.61
CA SER A 27 16.82 -17.33 10.20
C SER A 27 16.90 -16.83 8.75
N LYS A 28 17.97 -17.16 8.00
CA LYS A 28 18.16 -16.84 6.57
C LYS A 28 17.87 -15.37 6.19
N ARG A 29 18.29 -14.40 7.02
CA ARG A 29 18.13 -12.97 6.72
C ARG A 29 19.07 -12.52 5.60
N ALA A 30 18.77 -11.38 5.00
CA ALA A 30 19.68 -10.68 4.10
C ALA A 30 21.07 -10.58 4.72
N VAL A 31 22.12 -10.84 3.92
CA VAL A 31 23.50 -10.96 4.40
C VAL A 31 23.92 -9.75 5.23
N ASN A 32 23.62 -8.54 4.75
CA ASN A 32 23.97 -7.30 5.45
C ASN A 32 23.27 -7.17 6.81
N THR A 33 22.00 -7.58 6.92
CA THR A 33 21.27 -7.61 8.19
C THR A 33 21.86 -8.64 9.15
N THR A 34 22.23 -9.81 8.63
CA THR A 34 22.92 -10.85 9.41
C THR A 34 24.26 -10.34 9.94
N LEU A 35 25.08 -9.74 9.07
CA LEU A 35 26.36 -9.16 9.46
C LEU A 35 26.19 -8.06 10.51
N ALA A 36 25.25 -7.12 10.32
CA ALA A 36 24.98 -6.07 11.29
C ALA A 36 24.58 -6.63 12.67
N TRP A 37 23.74 -7.66 12.72
CA TRP A 37 23.40 -8.32 13.98
C TRP A 37 24.57 -9.07 14.60
N LEU A 38 25.41 -9.72 13.80
CA LEU A 38 26.64 -10.35 14.31
C LEU A 38 27.59 -9.29 14.90
N PHE A 39 27.77 -8.15 14.22
CA PHE A 39 28.55 -7.03 14.74
C PHE A 39 27.98 -6.49 16.05
N LEU A 40 26.66 -6.33 16.18
CA LEU A 40 26.06 -5.90 17.44
C LEU A 40 26.23 -6.94 18.55
N LEU A 41 25.99 -8.22 18.26
CA LEU A 41 26.08 -9.34 19.22
C LEU A 41 27.48 -9.51 19.82
N PHE A 42 28.53 -9.32 19.00
CA PHE A 42 29.92 -9.51 19.44
C PHE A 42 30.64 -8.18 19.75
N GLY A 43 30.20 -7.06 19.19
CA GLY A 43 30.80 -5.74 19.37
C GLY A 43 30.28 -4.97 20.58
N LEU A 44 29.07 -5.27 21.06
CA LEU A 44 28.46 -4.62 22.23
C LEU A 44 28.13 -5.64 23.33
N PRO A 45 29.01 -5.86 24.31
CA PRO A 45 28.78 -6.81 25.38
C PRO A 45 27.47 -6.54 26.12
N ILE A 46 26.68 -7.59 26.36
CA ILE A 46 25.33 -7.57 26.97
C ILE A 46 24.29 -6.83 26.13
N ILE A 47 24.55 -5.58 25.72
CA ILE A 47 23.65 -4.72 24.94
C ILE A 47 23.28 -5.39 23.61
N GLY A 48 24.24 -5.96 22.89
CA GLY A 48 24.00 -6.64 21.62
C GLY A 48 23.02 -7.80 21.75
N VAL A 49 23.17 -8.60 22.81
CA VAL A 49 22.26 -9.71 23.12
C VAL A 49 20.88 -9.19 23.49
N VAL A 50 20.78 -8.15 24.33
CA VAL A 50 19.50 -7.53 24.70
C VAL A 50 18.79 -6.98 23.46
N LEU A 51 19.48 -6.23 22.61
CA LEU A 51 18.93 -5.69 21.36
C LEU A 51 18.48 -6.82 20.42
N TYR A 52 19.25 -7.90 20.30
CA TYR A 52 18.86 -9.04 19.48
C TYR A 52 17.63 -9.77 20.04
N LEU A 53 17.51 -9.90 21.36
CA LEU A 53 16.32 -10.51 21.95
C LEU A 53 15.08 -9.64 21.80
N LEU A 54 15.22 -8.31 21.79
CA LEU A 54 14.13 -7.36 21.58
C LEU A 54 13.73 -7.22 20.10
N PHE A 55 14.70 -7.15 19.19
CA PHE A 55 14.46 -6.79 17.78
C PHE A 55 14.93 -7.84 16.75
N GLY A 56 15.76 -8.79 17.18
CA GLY A 56 16.37 -9.83 16.35
C GLY A 56 15.55 -11.12 16.22
N ASP A 57 14.46 -11.28 16.98
CA ASP A 57 13.57 -12.44 16.88
C ASP A 57 12.29 -12.12 16.06
N GLN A 58 12.06 -12.81 14.94
CA GLN A 58 10.84 -12.70 14.13
C GLN A 58 9.91 -13.91 14.36
N ARG A 59 9.41 -14.10 15.59
CA ARG A 59 8.32 -15.09 15.85
C ARG A 59 7.08 -14.86 14.98
N LEU A 60 6.97 -13.69 14.35
CA LEU A 60 5.98 -13.36 13.33
C LEU A 60 6.00 -14.30 12.13
N GLY A 61 7.16 -14.83 11.68
CA GLY A 61 7.27 -15.55 10.40
C GLY A 61 6.31 -16.72 10.21
N ARG A 62 6.25 -17.66 11.17
CA ARG A 62 5.36 -18.84 11.05
C ARG A 62 3.88 -18.50 11.18
N ARG A 63 3.53 -17.61 12.12
CA ARG A 63 2.13 -17.18 12.33
C ARG A 63 1.62 -16.35 11.15
N ARG A 64 2.46 -15.47 10.62
CA ARG A 64 2.23 -14.72 9.37
C ARG A 64 1.96 -15.67 8.21
N MET A 65 2.85 -16.62 7.96
CA MET A 65 2.66 -17.59 6.88
C MET A 65 1.34 -18.35 7.02
N GLN A 66 1.02 -18.83 8.23
CA GLN A 66 -0.26 -19.51 8.48
C GLN A 66 -1.47 -18.59 8.26
N MET A 67 -1.37 -17.30 8.59
CA MET A 67 -2.43 -16.33 8.34
C MET A 67 -2.61 -16.04 6.85
N GLY A 68 -1.52 -15.80 6.12
CA GLY A 68 -1.56 -15.58 4.68
C GLY A 68 -2.15 -16.78 3.94
N GLU A 69 -1.81 -18.00 4.34
CA GLU A 69 -2.44 -19.22 3.80
C GLU A 69 -3.95 -19.29 4.10
N ARG A 70 -4.39 -18.86 5.29
CA ARG A 70 -5.83 -18.81 5.62
C ARG A 70 -6.56 -17.78 4.79
N LEU A 71 -5.98 -16.59 4.61
CA LEU A 71 -6.53 -15.54 3.76
C LEU A 71 -6.63 -15.97 2.31
N ARG A 72 -5.55 -16.53 1.75
CA ARG A 72 -5.57 -17.07 0.39
C ARG A 72 -6.71 -18.07 0.21
N ASN A 73 -6.80 -19.05 1.11
CA ASN A 73 -7.83 -20.09 1.02
C ASN A 73 -9.24 -19.52 1.21
N PHE A 74 -9.40 -18.50 2.04
CA PHE A 74 -10.65 -17.76 2.17
C PHE A 74 -11.03 -17.11 0.84
N PHE A 75 -10.13 -16.36 0.21
CA PHE A 75 -10.39 -15.71 -1.08
C PHE A 75 -10.68 -16.72 -2.20
N LEU A 76 -9.86 -17.78 -2.35
CA LEU A 76 -10.11 -18.84 -3.32
C LEU A 76 -11.51 -19.46 -3.16
N ARG A 77 -11.93 -19.71 -1.91
CA ARG A 77 -13.26 -20.24 -1.60
C ARG A 77 -14.38 -19.26 -1.98
N VAL A 78 -14.23 -17.98 -1.65
CA VAL A 78 -15.24 -16.95 -1.97
C VAL A 78 -15.53 -16.94 -3.47
N PHE A 79 -14.50 -17.04 -4.31
CA PHE A 79 -14.64 -17.04 -5.77
C PHE A 79 -14.78 -18.43 -6.40
N ASN A 80 -15.00 -19.48 -5.59
CA ASN A 80 -15.12 -20.86 -6.03
C ASN A 80 -14.00 -21.31 -6.98
N ILE A 81 -12.76 -20.92 -6.67
CA ILE A 81 -11.58 -21.25 -7.47
C ILE A 81 -11.01 -22.56 -6.95
N GLU A 82 -11.12 -23.62 -7.75
CA GLU A 82 -10.33 -24.83 -7.54
C GLU A 82 -8.86 -24.54 -7.88
N GLU A 83 -7.91 -24.98 -7.03
CA GLU A 83 -6.46 -24.74 -7.15
C GLU A 83 -5.86 -25.35 -8.45
N ALA A 84 -6.20 -24.85 -9.65
CA ALA A 84 -5.53 -25.26 -10.90
C ALA A 84 -5.83 -24.45 -12.17
N THR A 85 -6.89 -23.65 -12.29
CA THR A 85 -7.26 -23.09 -13.62
C THR A 85 -7.64 -21.60 -13.59
N VAL A 86 -6.72 -20.75 -14.05
CA VAL A 86 -7.09 -19.44 -14.60
C VAL A 86 -7.50 -19.69 -16.05
N PRO A 87 -8.70 -19.26 -16.49
CA PRO A 87 -9.04 -19.30 -17.90
C PRO A 87 -7.97 -18.58 -18.74
N LEU A 88 -7.46 -19.24 -19.78
CA LEU A 88 -6.64 -18.60 -20.81
C LEU A 88 -7.37 -17.33 -21.29
N ASN A 89 -6.67 -16.20 -21.39
CA ASN A 89 -7.15 -14.85 -21.72
C ASN A 89 -8.00 -14.07 -20.71
N ALA A 90 -8.13 -14.48 -19.43
CA ALA A 90 -8.91 -13.70 -18.46
C ALA A 90 -8.42 -12.23 -18.32
N ALA A 91 -7.11 -12.02 -18.45
CA ALA A 91 -6.45 -10.72 -18.40
C ALA A 91 -6.48 -9.94 -19.73
N GLY A 92 -7.09 -10.43 -20.81
CA GLY A 92 -7.13 -9.69 -22.10
C GLY A 92 -5.77 -9.48 -22.81
N SER A 93 -4.64 -9.79 -22.17
CA SER A 93 -3.29 -9.79 -22.75
C SER A 93 -2.56 -11.11 -22.44
N PRO A 94 -2.17 -11.89 -23.49
CA PRO A 94 -1.36 -13.10 -23.32
C PRO A 94 -0.04 -12.87 -22.58
N ARG A 95 0.50 -11.64 -22.64
CA ARG A 95 1.78 -11.26 -22.02
C ARG A 95 1.71 -11.33 -20.49
N TYR A 96 0.56 -10.94 -19.92
CA TYR A 96 0.40 -10.80 -18.48
C TYR A 96 -0.40 -11.95 -17.82
N GLU A 97 -0.81 -12.96 -18.58
CA GLU A 97 -1.50 -14.13 -18.01
C GLU A 97 -0.70 -14.86 -16.92
N GLY A 98 0.62 -15.01 -17.13
CA GLY A 98 1.49 -15.64 -16.14
C GLY A 98 1.52 -14.86 -14.83
N LEU A 99 1.40 -13.53 -14.93
CA LEU A 99 1.35 -12.64 -13.77
C LEU A 99 0.00 -12.70 -13.07
N ALA A 100 -1.10 -12.71 -13.83
CA ALA A 100 -2.43 -12.89 -13.28
C ALA A 100 -2.58 -14.24 -12.54
N ARG A 101 -1.98 -15.30 -13.12
CA ARG A 101 -1.85 -16.61 -12.48
C ARG A 101 -1.03 -16.57 -11.19
N ALA A 102 0.08 -15.84 -11.17
CA ALA A 102 0.89 -15.68 -9.97
C ALA A 102 0.12 -14.96 -8.85
N ILE A 103 -0.61 -13.88 -9.18
CA ILE A 103 -1.46 -13.17 -8.22
C ILE A 103 -2.55 -14.11 -7.67
N GLN A 104 -3.25 -14.86 -8.53
CA GLN A 104 -4.27 -15.81 -8.05
C GLN A 104 -3.66 -16.91 -7.17
N ALA A 105 -2.49 -17.44 -7.54
CA ALA A 105 -1.85 -18.51 -6.80
C ALA A 105 -1.32 -18.06 -5.42
N ASP A 106 -0.82 -16.84 -5.31
CA ASP A 106 -0.25 -16.33 -4.06
C ASP A 106 -1.28 -15.65 -3.16
N ILE A 107 -2.21 -14.90 -3.78
CA ILE A 107 -3.17 -14.04 -3.09
C ILE A 107 -4.54 -14.70 -3.02
N GLY A 108 -5.00 -15.37 -4.09
CA GLY A 108 -6.30 -16.03 -4.13
C GLY A 108 -7.40 -15.28 -4.91
N PHE A 109 -7.12 -14.08 -5.41
CA PHE A 109 -8.08 -13.34 -6.25
C PHE A 109 -7.91 -13.68 -7.73
N PRO A 110 -9.01 -13.99 -8.46
CA PRO A 110 -8.97 -14.18 -9.90
C PRO A 110 -9.00 -12.84 -10.63
N VAL A 111 -8.87 -12.87 -11.96
CA VAL A 111 -9.28 -11.74 -12.78
C VAL A 111 -10.81 -11.69 -12.81
N LEU A 112 -11.37 -10.53 -12.50
CA LEU A 112 -12.80 -10.26 -12.38
C LEU A 112 -13.18 -9.10 -13.30
N PRO A 113 -14.39 -9.12 -13.87
CA PRO A 113 -14.91 -7.97 -14.58
C PRO A 113 -15.27 -6.84 -13.61
N GLY A 114 -14.90 -5.62 -13.97
CA GLY A 114 -15.45 -4.38 -13.43
C GLY A 114 -16.29 -3.67 -14.49
N PHE A 115 -17.29 -2.91 -14.05
CA PHE A 115 -18.17 -2.12 -14.91
C PHE A 115 -18.28 -0.68 -14.39
N GLY A 116 -18.77 0.22 -15.24
CA GLY A 116 -19.07 1.60 -14.84
C GLY A 116 -17.88 2.36 -14.26
N THR A 117 -16.67 2.11 -14.79
CA THR A 117 -15.44 2.71 -14.29
C THR A 117 -15.48 4.22 -14.45
N LYS A 118 -15.29 4.95 -13.35
CA LYS A 118 -15.23 6.41 -13.36
C LYS A 118 -14.04 6.88 -12.53
N PHE A 119 -13.19 7.70 -13.13
CA PHE A 119 -12.05 8.32 -12.46
C PHE A 119 -12.42 9.70 -11.92
N PHE A 120 -11.91 10.02 -10.75
CA PHE A 120 -12.06 11.31 -10.09
C PHE A 120 -10.68 11.88 -9.80
N THR A 121 -10.41 13.05 -10.36
CA THR A 121 -9.21 13.86 -10.10
C THR A 121 -9.53 15.12 -9.29
N ASP A 122 -10.80 15.53 -9.22
CA ASP A 122 -11.28 16.57 -8.31
C ASP A 122 -11.95 15.98 -7.04
N ALA A 123 -11.56 16.50 -5.87
CA ALA A 123 -12.08 16.04 -4.60
C ALA A 123 -13.56 16.39 -4.37
N GLY A 124 -14.06 17.48 -4.97
CA GLY A 124 -15.46 17.88 -4.86
C GLY A 124 -16.37 16.91 -5.59
N ASP A 125 -16.03 16.60 -6.84
CA ASP A 125 -16.75 15.60 -7.63
C ASP A 125 -16.70 14.22 -6.99
N LEU A 126 -15.53 13.85 -6.44
CA LEU A 126 -15.37 12.60 -5.69
C LEU A 126 -16.32 12.53 -4.49
N TYR A 127 -16.28 13.53 -3.60
CA TYR A 127 -17.08 13.52 -2.38
C TYR A 127 -18.57 13.64 -2.68
N ALA A 128 -18.97 14.35 -3.73
CA ALA A 128 -20.36 14.37 -4.19
C ALA A 128 -20.81 12.98 -4.66
N SER A 129 -19.97 12.26 -5.42
CA SER A 129 -20.25 10.90 -5.85
C SER A 129 -20.34 9.92 -4.67
N MET A 130 -19.40 9.99 -3.73
CA MET A 130 -19.42 9.17 -2.51
C MET A 130 -20.71 9.39 -1.71
N GLN A 131 -21.11 10.65 -1.50
CA GLN A 131 -22.35 10.96 -0.79
C GLN A 131 -23.57 10.39 -1.51
N ALA A 132 -23.63 10.49 -2.84
CA ALA A 132 -24.74 9.96 -3.62
C ALA A 132 -24.88 8.43 -3.46
N ASP A 133 -23.78 7.68 -3.55
CA ASP A 133 -23.81 6.22 -3.35
C ASP A 133 -24.15 5.86 -1.89
N ILE A 134 -23.62 6.59 -0.89
CA ILE A 134 -23.93 6.37 0.53
C ILE A 134 -25.41 6.68 0.86
N ASP A 135 -25.97 7.74 0.27
CA ASP A 135 -27.38 8.08 0.45
C ASP A 135 -28.31 7.11 -0.28
N ALA A 136 -27.86 6.51 -1.39
CA ALA A 136 -28.58 5.47 -2.12
C ALA A 136 -28.49 4.07 -1.48
N ALA A 137 -27.46 3.83 -0.65
CA ALA A 137 -27.21 2.54 -0.02
C ALA A 137 -28.38 2.06 0.85
N LYS A 138 -28.66 0.75 0.77
CA LYS A 138 -29.79 0.06 1.42
C LYS A 138 -29.35 -1.00 2.43
N ASP A 139 -28.22 -1.65 2.19
CA ASP A 139 -27.76 -2.81 2.96
C ASP A 139 -26.52 -2.46 3.78
N SER A 140 -25.47 -1.93 3.14
CA SER A 140 -24.19 -1.68 3.80
C SER A 140 -23.37 -0.52 3.25
N VAL A 141 -22.61 0.13 4.13
CA VAL A 141 -21.64 1.19 3.79
C VAL A 141 -20.36 0.96 4.59
N PHE A 142 -19.26 0.65 3.89
CA PHE A 142 -17.98 0.30 4.49
C PHE A 142 -16.90 1.29 4.05
N LEU A 143 -16.23 1.94 5.00
CA LEU A 143 -15.16 2.90 4.75
C LEU A 143 -13.87 2.44 5.42
N GLU A 144 -12.76 2.47 4.68
CA GLU A 144 -11.42 2.20 5.20
C GLU A 144 -10.44 3.24 4.67
N PHE A 145 -9.83 4.02 5.57
CA PHE A 145 -8.91 5.09 5.16
C PHE A 145 -7.71 5.23 6.10
N TYR A 146 -6.54 5.45 5.53
CA TYR A 146 -5.34 5.86 6.27
C TYR A 146 -5.54 7.19 6.99
N ILE A 147 -5.91 8.23 6.24
CA ILE A 147 -6.24 9.55 6.79
C ILE A 147 -7.73 9.78 6.59
N LEU A 148 -8.41 9.91 7.73
CA LEU A 148 -9.72 10.50 7.88
C LEU A 148 -9.53 11.80 8.68
N ASP A 149 -9.62 12.93 7.98
CA ASP A 149 -9.63 14.27 8.56
C ASP A 149 -11.04 14.87 8.35
N PRO A 150 -11.82 15.08 9.41
CA PRO A 150 -13.23 15.45 9.30
C PRO A 150 -13.46 16.91 8.86
N ALA A 151 -12.42 17.70 8.60
CA ALA A 151 -12.54 19.09 8.20
C ALA A 151 -13.08 19.25 6.76
N GLY A 152 -13.75 20.38 6.51
CA GLY A 152 -14.24 20.75 5.18
C GLY A 152 -15.28 19.78 4.65
N ARG A 153 -15.19 19.44 3.36
CA ARG A 153 -16.16 18.60 2.65
C ARG A 153 -16.25 17.16 3.18
N VAL A 154 -15.25 16.69 3.94
CA VAL A 154 -15.28 15.35 4.55
C VAL A 154 -16.39 15.24 5.59
N ALA A 155 -16.74 16.34 6.27
CA ALA A 155 -17.88 16.39 7.19
C ALA A 155 -19.20 16.02 6.51
N ASP A 156 -19.37 16.37 5.24
CA ASP A 156 -20.59 16.07 4.48
C ASP A 156 -20.68 14.57 4.15
N VAL A 157 -19.54 13.94 3.82
CA VAL A 157 -19.43 12.48 3.63
C VAL A 157 -19.77 11.75 4.94
N LEU A 158 -19.21 12.19 6.07
CA LEU A 158 -19.52 11.59 7.38
C LEU A 158 -21.00 11.79 7.76
N SER A 159 -21.58 12.94 7.42
CA SER A 159 -23.01 13.19 7.60
C SER A 159 -23.87 12.23 6.76
N ALA A 160 -23.44 11.90 5.54
CA ALA A 160 -24.12 10.91 4.70
C ALA A 160 -24.08 9.51 5.35
N VAL A 161 -22.94 9.11 5.92
CA VAL A 161 -22.83 7.85 6.67
C VAL A 161 -23.75 7.85 7.89
N GLU A 162 -23.82 8.97 8.63
CA GLU A 162 -24.74 9.12 9.77
C GLU A 162 -26.21 8.96 9.33
N ARG A 163 -26.59 9.55 8.19
CA ARG A 163 -27.93 9.38 7.61
C ARG A 163 -28.19 7.93 7.22
N ALA A 164 -27.23 7.25 6.59
CA ALA A 164 -27.35 5.85 6.20
C ALA A 164 -27.58 4.94 7.41
N ALA A 165 -26.78 5.10 8.47
CA ALA A 165 -26.93 4.33 9.70
C ALA A 165 -28.32 4.54 10.34
N LYS A 166 -28.82 5.78 10.37
CA LYS A 166 -30.17 6.09 10.86
C LYS A 166 -31.31 5.48 10.04
N ARG A 167 -31.07 5.18 8.75
CA ARG A 167 -32.02 4.43 7.90
C ARG A 167 -31.99 2.92 8.16
N GLY A 168 -31.06 2.43 8.98
CA GLY A 168 -30.87 1.01 9.26
C GLY A 168 -29.81 0.32 8.38
N VAL A 169 -29.07 1.08 7.57
CA VAL A 169 -27.97 0.55 6.74
C VAL A 169 -26.79 0.17 7.64
N GLU A 170 -26.20 -1.01 7.41
CA GLU A 170 -25.04 -1.43 8.18
C GLU A 170 -23.82 -0.57 7.81
N CYS A 171 -23.41 0.31 8.72
CA CYS A 171 -22.29 1.20 8.48
C CYS A 171 -21.06 0.79 9.30
N ARG A 172 -19.92 0.60 8.62
CA ARG A 172 -18.64 0.29 9.27
C ARG A 172 -17.56 1.27 8.80
N ILE A 173 -16.83 1.86 9.74
CA ILE A 173 -15.67 2.73 9.46
C ILE A 173 -14.43 2.13 10.11
N MET A 174 -13.40 1.93 9.32
CA MET A 174 -12.07 1.61 9.77
C MET A 174 -11.13 2.77 9.41
N ALA A 175 -10.37 3.27 10.39
CA ALA A 175 -9.43 4.36 10.16
C ALA A 175 -8.11 4.09 10.88
N ASP A 176 -6.98 4.33 10.21
CA ASP A 176 -5.65 4.13 10.82
C ASP A 176 -5.46 5.06 12.03
N ASP A 177 -5.04 4.48 13.15
CA ASP A 177 -4.93 5.20 14.43
C ASP A 177 -3.92 6.36 14.39
N PHE A 178 -2.88 6.27 13.56
CA PHE A 178 -1.88 7.34 13.43
C PHE A 178 -2.28 8.40 12.42
N GLY A 179 -2.73 7.98 11.23
CA GLY A 179 -3.15 8.87 10.15
C GLY A 179 -4.41 9.66 10.48
N SER A 180 -5.34 9.07 11.24
CA SER A 180 -6.68 9.61 11.50
C SER A 180 -6.87 10.19 12.91
N LYS A 181 -5.79 10.67 13.55
CA LYS A 181 -5.85 11.29 14.88
C LYS A 181 -6.83 12.45 14.98
N ALA A 182 -6.99 13.24 13.91
CA ALA A 182 -7.93 14.36 13.86
C ALA A 182 -9.37 13.88 14.02
N PHE A 183 -9.77 12.86 13.26
CA PHE A 183 -11.07 12.20 13.38
C PHE A 183 -11.30 11.65 14.79
N PHE A 184 -10.37 10.84 15.28
CA PHE A 184 -10.49 10.18 16.58
C PHE A 184 -10.51 11.11 17.80
N ARG A 185 -10.09 12.38 17.64
CA ARG A 185 -10.15 13.43 18.67
C ARG A 185 -11.31 14.40 18.50
N SER A 186 -12.06 14.28 17.41
CA SER A 186 -13.23 15.11 17.12
C SER A 186 -14.50 14.54 17.76
N VAL A 187 -15.63 15.23 17.56
CA VAL A 187 -16.96 14.75 17.97
C VAL A 187 -17.51 13.64 17.07
N TRP A 188 -16.92 13.44 15.89
CA TRP A 188 -17.47 12.55 14.86
C TRP A 188 -17.57 11.08 15.28
N PRO A 189 -16.53 10.44 15.86
CA PRO A 189 -16.64 9.05 16.26
C PRO A 189 -17.82 8.80 17.19
N HIS A 190 -18.00 9.67 18.19
CA HIS A 190 -19.12 9.57 19.13
C HIS A 190 -20.48 9.76 18.46
N ASN A 191 -20.61 10.75 17.57
CA ASN A 191 -21.87 11.00 16.87
C ASN A 191 -22.26 9.84 15.94
N LEU A 192 -21.28 9.29 15.23
CA LEU A 192 -21.46 8.16 14.31
C LEU A 192 -21.80 6.87 15.07
N GLU A 193 -21.10 6.56 16.16
CA GLU A 193 -21.43 5.42 17.02
C GLU A 193 -22.84 5.52 17.59
N ARG A 194 -23.27 6.72 18.01
CA ARG A 194 -24.64 6.97 18.46
C ARG A 194 -25.69 6.80 17.36
N ALA A 195 -25.31 7.01 16.10
CA ALA A 195 -26.16 6.77 14.95
C ALA A 195 -26.20 5.29 14.53
N GLY A 196 -25.38 4.42 15.15
CA GLY A 196 -25.30 2.99 14.86
C GLY A 196 -24.12 2.58 13.97
N VAL A 197 -23.16 3.47 13.71
CA VAL A 197 -21.96 3.15 12.93
C VAL A 197 -20.95 2.38 13.78
N HIS A 198 -20.44 1.26 13.26
CA HIS A 198 -19.36 0.51 13.89
C HIS A 198 -18.01 1.08 13.50
N ILE A 199 -17.26 1.62 14.47
CA ILE A 199 -15.97 2.25 14.22
C ILE A 199 -14.84 1.41 14.81
N VAL A 200 -13.81 1.16 14.00
CA VAL A 200 -12.61 0.43 14.39
C VAL A 200 -11.36 1.29 14.15
N ARG A 201 -10.50 1.36 15.17
CA ARG A 201 -9.14 1.89 15.03
C ARG A 201 -8.25 0.81 14.42
N SER A 202 -7.77 1.05 13.21
CA SER A 202 -6.83 0.13 12.57
C SER A 202 -5.42 0.32 13.11
N LEU A 203 -4.73 -0.80 13.39
CA LEU A 203 -3.35 -0.85 13.88
C LEU A 203 -3.06 0.16 15.01
N PRO A 204 -3.76 0.06 16.16
CA PRO A 204 -3.66 1.02 17.26
C PRO A 204 -2.25 1.11 17.83
N VAL A 205 -1.79 2.34 18.08
CA VAL A 205 -0.43 2.63 18.57
C VAL A 205 -0.43 2.68 20.09
N ASN A 206 -0.08 1.56 20.73
CA ASN A 206 0.03 1.50 22.19
C ASN A 206 1.52 1.49 22.62
N LEU A 207 1.93 2.49 23.42
CA LEU A 207 3.31 2.64 23.94
C LEU A 207 3.79 1.40 24.71
N LEU A 208 2.90 0.75 25.47
CA LEU A 208 3.20 -0.45 26.25
C LEU A 208 3.37 -1.72 25.39
N THR A 209 2.78 -1.76 24.19
CA THR A 209 2.92 -2.89 23.25
C THR A 209 3.87 -2.61 22.09
N SER A 210 4.40 -1.38 21.98
CA SER A 210 5.30 -0.97 20.89
C SER A 210 6.64 -1.74 20.87
N PHE A 211 6.99 -2.41 21.97
CA PHE A 211 8.17 -3.27 22.05
C PHE A 211 7.93 -4.69 21.54
N SER A 212 6.66 -5.13 21.36
CA SER A 212 6.32 -6.48 20.87
C SER A 212 5.47 -6.49 19.60
N ARG A 213 4.81 -5.37 19.27
CA ARG A 213 4.03 -5.15 18.04
C ARG A 213 4.79 -4.19 17.13
N ARG A 214 4.85 -4.53 15.84
CA ARG A 214 5.38 -3.69 14.76
C ARG A 214 4.52 -2.42 14.62
N SER A 215 4.73 -1.43 15.48
CA SER A 215 4.01 -0.14 15.49
C SER A 215 4.35 0.75 14.28
N ASP A 216 5.31 0.30 13.48
CA ASP A 216 5.66 0.84 12.18
C ASP A 216 4.74 0.37 11.05
N LEU A 217 3.87 -0.64 11.27
CA LEU A 217 2.84 -1.02 10.29
C LEU A 217 1.74 0.05 10.25
N ARG A 218 1.19 0.30 9.06
CA ARG A 218 0.09 1.22 8.86
C ARG A 218 -0.90 0.65 7.86
N ASN A 219 -2.17 0.97 8.08
CA ASN A 219 -3.19 0.66 7.11
C ASN A 219 -3.27 1.83 6.14
N HIS A 220 -2.78 1.59 4.92
CA HIS A 220 -2.65 2.61 3.89
C HIS A 220 -3.73 2.48 2.80
N ARG A 221 -4.67 1.54 2.97
CA ARG A 221 -5.81 1.32 2.08
C ARG A 221 -6.80 2.48 2.15
N LYS A 222 -7.52 2.69 1.05
CA LYS A 222 -8.48 3.77 0.81
C LYS A 222 -9.64 3.17 0.03
N ILE A 223 -10.66 2.75 0.77
CA ILE A 223 -11.77 1.97 0.25
C ILE A 223 -13.07 2.60 0.74
N LEU A 224 -14.03 2.74 -0.16
CA LEU A 224 -15.44 2.87 0.18
C LEU A 224 -16.20 1.78 -0.59
N VAL A 225 -17.05 1.01 0.08
CA VAL A 225 -17.98 0.07 -0.55
C VAL A 225 -19.40 0.43 -0.13
N CYS A 226 -20.31 0.51 -1.09
CA CYS A 226 -21.74 0.67 -0.86
C CYS A 226 -22.49 -0.55 -1.41
N ASP A 227 -23.28 -1.20 -0.55
CA ASP A 227 -24.13 -2.36 -0.82
C ASP A 227 -23.42 -3.49 -1.55
N GLN A 228 -22.08 -3.64 -1.43
CA GLN A 228 -21.29 -4.58 -2.25
C GLN A 228 -21.61 -4.47 -3.76
N SER A 229 -22.01 -3.28 -4.22
CA SER A 229 -22.44 -3.02 -5.60
C SER A 229 -21.55 -1.99 -6.29
N ALA A 230 -21.09 -0.99 -5.53
CA ALA A 230 -20.12 0.00 -5.97
C ALA A 230 -18.97 0.09 -4.97
N ALA A 231 -17.75 0.23 -5.49
CA ALA A 231 -16.55 0.47 -4.69
C ALA A 231 -15.76 1.68 -5.21
N TYR A 232 -15.08 2.37 -4.30
CA TYR A 232 -14.09 3.38 -4.59
C TYR A 232 -12.74 2.91 -4.09
N VAL A 233 -11.73 2.94 -4.95
CA VAL A 233 -10.34 2.60 -4.63
C VAL A 233 -9.43 3.60 -5.33
N GLY A 234 -8.31 3.95 -4.73
CA GLY A 234 -7.35 4.89 -5.31
C GLY A 234 -6.51 5.56 -4.24
N SER A 235 -5.90 6.69 -4.58
CA SER A 235 -4.90 7.33 -3.74
C SER A 235 -5.44 8.43 -2.83
N TYR A 236 -6.70 8.85 -3.03
CA TYR A 236 -7.41 9.85 -2.22
C TYR A 236 -7.64 9.40 -0.78
N ASN A 237 -7.11 10.16 0.18
CA ASN A 237 -7.57 10.09 1.55
C ASN A 237 -8.92 10.81 1.72
N LEU A 238 -9.64 10.53 2.81
CA LEU A 238 -10.74 11.38 3.26
C LEU A 238 -10.18 12.58 4.02
N ALA A 239 -9.61 13.51 3.27
CA ALA A 239 -9.08 14.77 3.76
C ALA A 239 -9.26 15.85 2.70
N ASP A 240 -9.95 16.95 3.03
CA ASP A 240 -10.23 18.02 2.06
C ASP A 240 -8.91 18.69 1.60
N PRO A 241 -8.49 18.57 0.32
CA PRO A 241 -7.21 19.10 -0.14
C PRO A 241 -7.05 20.61 0.02
N LYS A 242 -8.15 21.36 0.15
CA LYS A 242 -8.12 22.81 0.37
C LYS A 242 -7.71 23.19 1.80
N LEU A 243 -7.93 22.29 2.75
CA LEU A 243 -7.69 22.53 4.18
C LEU A 243 -6.54 21.68 4.73
N PHE A 244 -6.42 20.45 4.25
CA PHE A 244 -5.47 19.48 4.77
C PHE A 244 -4.03 19.89 4.49
N LYS A 245 -3.23 20.06 5.55
CA LYS A 245 -1.81 20.45 5.48
C LYS A 245 -1.54 21.71 4.64
N ALA A 246 -2.52 22.61 4.52
CA ALA A 246 -2.37 23.86 3.76
C ALA A 246 -1.21 24.75 4.27
N ASP A 247 -0.83 24.60 5.54
CA ASP A 247 0.27 25.29 6.22
C ASP A 247 1.67 24.73 5.89
N ARG A 248 1.77 23.56 5.23
CA ARG A 248 3.05 22.87 4.99
C ARG A 248 3.83 23.37 3.78
N GLY A 249 3.28 24.30 3.00
CA GLY A 249 3.96 24.88 1.84
C GLY A 249 4.18 23.91 0.67
N VAL A 250 3.41 22.82 0.63
CA VAL A 250 3.41 21.79 -0.43
C VAL A 250 2.25 21.93 -1.42
N GLY A 251 1.33 22.89 -1.19
CA GLY A 251 0.12 23.05 -1.99
C GLY A 251 -0.96 22.02 -1.64
N GLN A 252 -2.00 21.94 -2.48
CA GLN A 252 -3.06 20.95 -2.31
C GLN A 252 -2.54 19.55 -2.67
N TRP A 253 -3.16 18.53 -2.09
CA TRP A 253 -2.91 17.15 -2.48
C TRP A 253 -3.67 16.85 -3.76
N ILE A 254 -2.96 16.39 -4.78
CA ILE A 254 -3.54 15.98 -6.07
C ILE A 254 -3.53 14.45 -6.10
N ASP A 255 -4.71 13.85 -6.15
CA ASP A 255 -4.89 12.40 -6.07
C ASP A 255 -5.82 11.92 -7.20
N MET A 256 -5.96 10.60 -7.33
CA MET A 256 -6.95 10.00 -8.22
C MET A 256 -7.70 8.88 -7.50
N MET A 257 -9.02 8.80 -7.68
CA MET A 257 -9.87 7.72 -7.18
C MET A 257 -10.64 7.11 -8.34
N MET A 258 -10.83 5.80 -8.34
CA MET A 258 -11.71 5.11 -9.27
C MET A 258 -12.94 4.63 -8.52
N ARG A 259 -14.13 4.90 -9.08
CA ARG A 259 -15.36 4.19 -8.75
C ARG A 259 -15.56 3.05 -9.75
N VAL A 260 -15.94 1.88 -9.26
CA VAL A 260 -16.17 0.68 -10.07
C VAL A 260 -17.34 -0.13 -9.51
N GLU A 261 -18.03 -0.84 -10.39
CA GLU A 261 -19.14 -1.74 -10.09
C GLU A 261 -18.85 -3.17 -10.57
N GLY A 262 -19.68 -4.11 -10.14
CA GLY A 262 -19.64 -5.51 -10.58
C GLY A 262 -18.72 -6.41 -9.75
N PRO A 263 -18.38 -7.62 -10.23
CA PRO A 263 -17.76 -8.67 -9.41
C PRO A 263 -16.43 -8.29 -8.75
N VAL A 264 -15.66 -7.35 -9.31
CA VAL A 264 -14.45 -6.82 -8.66
C VAL A 264 -14.75 -6.20 -7.27
N VAL A 265 -15.96 -5.68 -7.06
CA VAL A 265 -16.42 -5.13 -5.78
C VAL A 265 -16.48 -6.20 -4.69
N ASP A 266 -16.81 -7.44 -5.04
CA ASP A 266 -16.82 -8.57 -4.08
C ASP A 266 -15.41 -8.84 -3.54
N ALA A 267 -14.40 -8.72 -4.41
CA ALA A 267 -13.00 -8.90 -4.02
C ALA A 267 -12.51 -7.76 -3.12
N ILE A 268 -12.85 -6.51 -3.46
CA ILE A 268 -12.56 -5.33 -2.62
C ILE A 268 -13.26 -5.46 -1.25
N THR A 269 -14.52 -5.89 -1.24
CA THR A 269 -15.30 -6.11 -0.01
C THR A 269 -14.70 -7.23 0.85
N SER A 270 -14.20 -8.31 0.22
CA SER A 270 -13.52 -9.40 0.91
C SER A 270 -12.25 -8.93 1.64
N VAL A 271 -11.50 -7.99 1.05
CA VAL A 271 -10.34 -7.38 1.70
C VAL A 271 -10.79 -6.57 2.93
N PHE A 272 -11.74 -5.63 2.74
CA PHE A 272 -12.27 -4.81 3.83
C PHE A 272 -12.79 -5.67 5.01
N LEU A 273 -13.62 -6.67 4.73
CA LEU A 273 -14.20 -7.53 5.75
C LEU A 273 -13.14 -8.33 6.53
N SER A 274 -12.08 -8.78 5.83
CA SER A 274 -10.96 -9.47 6.46
C SER A 274 -10.20 -8.55 7.40
N ASP A 275 -9.89 -7.32 6.97
CA ASP A 275 -9.19 -6.34 7.82
C ASP A 275 -10.03 -5.91 9.01
N PHE A 276 -11.31 -5.63 8.77
CA PHE A 276 -12.25 -5.27 9.83
C PHE A 276 -12.32 -6.36 10.90
N LEU A 277 -12.35 -7.63 10.50
CA LEU A 277 -12.28 -8.76 11.42
C LEU A 277 -10.95 -8.77 12.20
N PHE A 278 -9.82 -8.57 11.51
CA PHE A 278 -8.48 -8.57 12.12
C PHE A 278 -8.31 -7.50 13.19
N ASP A 279 -8.75 -6.28 12.94
CA ASP A 279 -8.63 -5.18 13.90
C ASP A 279 -9.72 -5.22 14.99
N SER A 280 -10.88 -5.84 14.72
CA SER A 280 -11.95 -6.01 15.73
C SER A 280 -11.63 -7.09 16.77
N VAL A 281 -11.11 -8.24 16.35
CA VAL A 281 -10.93 -9.44 17.21
C VAL A 281 -9.45 -9.66 17.58
N GLY A 282 -8.54 -9.08 16.80
CA GLY A 282 -7.10 -9.24 16.92
C GLY A 282 -6.57 -10.47 16.18
N HIS A 283 -5.51 -10.28 15.37
CA HIS A 283 -4.91 -11.31 14.50
C HIS A 283 -4.58 -12.66 15.16
N ALA A 284 -4.27 -12.70 16.46
CA ALA A 284 -3.88 -13.93 17.15
C ALA A 284 -5.07 -14.88 17.43
N ASN A 285 -6.30 -14.36 17.35
CA ASN A 285 -7.51 -15.06 17.78
C ASN A 285 -8.36 -15.54 16.58
N ILE A 286 -7.93 -15.29 15.35
CA ILE A 286 -8.73 -15.55 14.14
C ILE A 286 -8.34 -16.88 13.51
N GLY A 287 -9.31 -17.79 13.45
CA GLY A 287 -9.23 -19.09 12.81
C GLY A 287 -9.88 -19.12 11.43
N ARG A 288 -9.94 -20.31 10.84
CA ARG A 288 -10.61 -20.52 9.54
C ARG A 288 -12.13 -20.33 9.65
N ALA A 289 -12.73 -20.70 10.77
CA ALA A 289 -14.18 -20.58 10.97
C ALA A 289 -14.64 -19.12 10.97
N ASP A 290 -13.86 -18.21 11.56
CA ASP A 290 -14.19 -16.78 11.62
C ASP A 290 -14.17 -16.14 10.22
N LEU A 291 -13.12 -16.41 9.44
CA LEU A 291 -13.04 -15.98 8.03
C LEU A 291 -14.20 -16.59 7.23
N ASN A 292 -14.51 -17.86 7.49
CA ASN A 292 -15.56 -18.55 6.75
C ASN A 292 -16.97 -18.02 7.03
N ALA A 293 -17.17 -17.38 8.18
CA ALA A 293 -18.42 -16.77 8.62
C ALA A 293 -18.60 -15.32 8.14
N LEU A 294 -17.60 -14.73 7.44
CA LEU A 294 -17.75 -13.41 6.86
C LEU A 294 -18.92 -13.40 5.84
N PRO A 295 -19.81 -12.40 5.89
CA PRO A 295 -21.01 -12.35 5.05
C PRO A 295 -20.64 -11.83 3.65
N ILE A 296 -19.94 -12.65 2.87
CA ILE A 296 -19.58 -12.34 1.49
C ILE A 296 -20.15 -13.41 0.58
N GLU A 297 -20.98 -12.98 -0.36
CA GLU A 297 -21.50 -13.80 -1.44
C GLU A 297 -21.11 -13.16 -2.77
N VAL A 298 -20.58 -13.96 -3.69
CA VAL A 298 -20.23 -13.47 -5.03
C VAL A 298 -21.52 -13.23 -5.80
N ARG A 299 -21.66 -12.03 -6.33
CA ARG A 299 -22.88 -11.64 -7.03
C ARG A 299 -22.72 -11.86 -8.52
N GLU A 300 -23.61 -12.66 -9.09
CA GLU A 300 -23.76 -12.72 -10.54
C GLU A 300 -24.22 -11.34 -11.04
N THR A 301 -23.44 -10.75 -11.94
CA THR A 301 -23.71 -9.41 -12.45
C THR A 301 -24.34 -9.48 -13.83
N THR A 302 -25.45 -8.75 -14.00
CA THR A 302 -26.14 -8.51 -15.27
C THR A 302 -25.96 -7.06 -15.73
N SER A 303 -24.77 -6.48 -15.51
CA SER A 303 -24.51 -5.09 -15.89
C SER A 303 -24.47 -4.92 -17.41
N GLU A 304 -25.21 -3.92 -17.88
CA GLU A 304 -25.13 -3.41 -19.25
C GLU A 304 -23.88 -2.52 -19.35
N GLY A 305 -22.83 -3.00 -20.01
CA GLY A 305 -21.60 -2.21 -20.21
C GLY A 305 -20.42 -3.05 -20.67
N THR A 306 -19.38 -2.40 -21.19
CA THR A 306 -18.12 -3.06 -21.53
C THR A 306 -17.41 -3.46 -20.24
N ALA A 307 -17.19 -4.76 -20.06
CA ALA A 307 -16.45 -5.28 -18.92
C ALA A 307 -14.97 -4.89 -19.00
N VAL A 308 -14.42 -4.44 -17.88
CA VAL A 308 -13.00 -4.13 -17.69
C VAL A 308 -12.36 -5.27 -16.90
N SER A 309 -11.38 -5.96 -17.47
CA SER A 309 -10.66 -7.02 -16.77
C SER A 309 -9.76 -6.41 -15.68
N MET A 310 -10.06 -6.73 -14.42
CA MET A 310 -9.34 -6.26 -13.24
C MET A 310 -8.94 -7.39 -12.31
N GLN A 311 -7.88 -7.22 -11.53
CA GLN A 311 -7.51 -8.14 -10.46
C GLN A 311 -7.13 -7.36 -9.21
N VAL A 312 -7.66 -7.80 -8.07
CA VAL A 312 -7.40 -7.18 -6.77
C VAL A 312 -6.11 -7.73 -6.18
N LEU A 313 -5.20 -6.83 -5.79
CA LEU A 313 -3.88 -7.15 -5.25
C LEU A 313 -3.65 -6.39 -3.93
N PRO A 314 -4.14 -6.93 -2.79
CA PRO A 314 -3.75 -6.42 -1.48
C PRO A 314 -2.29 -6.78 -1.18
N SER A 315 -1.62 -5.92 -0.43
CA SER A 315 -0.35 -6.23 0.23
C SER A 315 -0.47 -5.99 1.73
N GLY A 316 0.38 -6.63 2.51
CA GLY A 316 0.39 -6.47 3.95
C GLY A 316 1.29 -7.48 4.66
N PRO A 317 1.59 -7.24 5.95
CA PRO A 317 2.39 -8.12 6.77
C PRO A 317 1.70 -9.47 7.02
N GLU A 318 0.41 -9.62 6.77
CA GLU A 318 -0.34 -10.87 6.80
C GLU A 318 -0.09 -11.76 5.57
N MET A 319 0.33 -11.16 4.45
CA MET A 319 0.53 -11.88 3.20
C MET A 319 1.81 -12.70 3.22
N ARG A 320 1.77 -13.87 2.57
CA ARG A 320 2.88 -14.84 2.55
C ARG A 320 4.10 -14.30 1.81
N ASN A 321 3.88 -13.78 0.60
CA ASN A 321 4.89 -13.23 -0.29
C ASN A 321 4.62 -11.73 -0.53
N PRO A 322 5.66 -10.94 -0.88
CA PRO A 322 5.50 -9.55 -1.30
C PRO A 322 5.05 -9.47 -2.77
N THR A 323 3.94 -10.12 -3.13
CA THR A 323 3.50 -10.30 -4.52
C THR A 323 3.33 -8.98 -5.26
N ILE A 324 2.91 -7.90 -4.58
CA ILE A 324 2.81 -6.56 -5.18
C ILE A 324 4.14 -6.03 -5.72
N TYR A 325 5.24 -6.31 -5.01
CA TYR A 325 6.58 -5.93 -5.40
C TYR A 325 7.09 -6.80 -6.55
N GLU A 326 6.81 -8.11 -6.50
CA GLU A 326 7.14 -9.04 -7.58
C GLU A 326 6.43 -8.65 -8.88
N VAL A 327 5.14 -8.29 -8.79
CA VAL A 327 4.32 -7.77 -9.89
C VAL A 327 4.91 -6.48 -10.45
N LEU A 328 5.20 -5.50 -9.60
CA LEU A 328 5.81 -4.23 -10.02
C LEU A 328 7.12 -4.44 -10.78
N VAL A 329 8.02 -5.27 -10.25
CA VAL A 329 9.30 -5.57 -10.92
C VAL A 329 9.06 -6.30 -12.24
N ALA A 330 8.16 -7.28 -12.27
CA ALA A 330 7.86 -8.05 -13.47
C ALA A 330 7.29 -7.18 -14.61
N ILE A 331 6.35 -6.27 -14.32
CA ILE A 331 5.75 -5.41 -15.37
C ILE A 331 6.78 -4.44 -15.95
N ILE A 332 7.71 -3.91 -15.14
CA ILE A 332 8.79 -3.03 -15.64
C ILE A 332 9.75 -3.79 -16.55
N TYR A 333 10.07 -5.05 -16.23
CA TYR A 333 10.86 -5.91 -17.12
C TYR A 333 10.11 -6.29 -18.41
N ASN A 334 8.79 -6.37 -18.37
CA ASN A 334 7.96 -6.70 -19.53
C ASN A 334 7.60 -5.49 -20.41
N ALA A 335 7.86 -4.26 -19.97
CA ALA A 335 7.62 -3.05 -20.74
C ALA A 335 8.36 -3.09 -22.09
N ARG A 336 7.67 -2.70 -23.17
CA ARG A 336 8.18 -2.74 -24.56
C ARG A 336 8.30 -1.36 -25.18
N GLU A 337 7.36 -0.47 -24.94
CA GLU A 337 7.25 0.82 -25.63
C GLU A 337 7.36 1.98 -24.64
N LYS A 338 6.50 1.99 -23.63
CA LYS A 338 6.40 3.11 -22.67
C LYS A 338 6.05 2.64 -21.27
N LEU A 339 6.55 3.36 -20.28
CA LEU A 339 6.35 3.11 -18.86
C LEU A 339 6.22 4.45 -18.15
N ARG A 340 5.12 4.66 -17.42
CA ARG A 340 4.96 5.83 -16.55
C ARG A 340 4.70 5.41 -15.12
N ILE A 341 5.43 6.01 -14.18
CA ILE A 341 5.18 5.88 -12.74
C ILE A 341 4.82 7.26 -12.20
N VAL A 342 3.69 7.37 -11.52
CA VAL A 342 3.37 8.51 -10.67
C VAL A 342 3.34 8.03 -9.22
N SER A 343 4.20 8.59 -8.39
CA SER A 343 4.25 8.26 -6.96
C SER A 343 4.82 9.44 -6.16
N PRO A 344 4.16 9.87 -5.07
CA PRO A 344 4.69 10.92 -4.20
C PRO A 344 6.00 10.47 -3.55
N TYR A 345 6.00 9.27 -2.99
CA TYR A 345 7.15 8.66 -2.34
C TYR A 345 7.76 7.66 -3.31
N PHE A 346 8.72 8.14 -4.10
CA PHE A 346 9.46 7.33 -5.06
C PHE A 346 10.87 7.07 -4.52
N ILE A 347 11.02 5.98 -3.77
CA ILE A 347 12.25 5.54 -3.13
C ILE A 347 12.49 4.09 -3.57
N PRO A 348 12.79 3.87 -4.87
CA PRO A 348 12.90 2.53 -5.42
C PRO A 348 14.02 1.77 -4.71
N ASP A 349 13.76 0.49 -4.45
CA ASP A 349 14.81 -0.41 -3.98
C ASP A 349 15.77 -0.77 -5.14
N PRO A 350 16.89 -1.47 -4.86
CA PRO A 350 17.83 -1.85 -5.91
C PRO A 350 17.20 -2.67 -7.05
N ALA A 351 16.18 -3.50 -6.81
CA ALA A 351 15.58 -4.29 -7.88
C ALA A 351 14.68 -3.45 -8.79
N VAL A 352 13.84 -2.59 -8.22
CA VAL A 352 13.00 -1.64 -8.99
C VAL A 352 13.89 -0.67 -9.75
N GLN A 353 14.94 -0.13 -9.12
CA GLN A 353 15.91 0.74 -9.78
C GLN A 353 16.61 0.04 -10.94
N LEU A 354 17.06 -1.20 -10.75
CA LEU A 354 17.65 -2.00 -11.82
C LEU A 354 16.65 -2.24 -12.96
N ALA A 355 15.41 -2.58 -12.65
CA ALA A 355 14.37 -2.82 -13.65
C ALA A 355 14.10 -1.57 -14.50
N LEU A 356 14.02 -0.39 -13.87
CA LEU A 356 13.83 0.90 -14.56
C LEU A 356 15.01 1.26 -15.46
N VAL A 357 16.24 1.13 -14.93
CA VAL A 357 17.47 1.35 -15.70
C VAL A 357 17.53 0.38 -16.89
N SER A 358 17.19 -0.88 -16.68
CA SER A 358 17.12 -1.88 -17.75
C SER A 358 16.05 -1.56 -18.78
N ALA A 359 14.87 -1.08 -18.39
CA ALA A 359 13.82 -0.67 -19.31
C ALA A 359 14.28 0.49 -20.20
N ALA A 360 14.83 1.55 -19.61
CA ALA A 360 15.34 2.69 -20.37
C ALA A 360 16.47 2.27 -21.34
N LYS A 361 17.40 1.42 -20.90
CA LYS A 361 18.47 0.87 -21.76
C LYS A 361 17.96 -0.03 -22.90
N ARG A 362 16.78 -0.64 -22.77
CA ARG A 362 16.11 -1.38 -23.86
C ARG A 362 15.44 -0.45 -24.89
N GLY A 363 15.41 0.85 -24.64
CA GLY A 363 14.73 1.84 -25.50
C GLY A 363 13.26 2.08 -25.14
N VAL A 364 12.79 1.60 -23.99
CA VAL A 364 11.45 1.92 -23.46
C VAL A 364 11.45 3.39 -23.03
N GLU A 365 10.41 4.15 -23.38
CA GLU A 365 10.20 5.49 -22.84
C GLU A 365 9.77 5.40 -21.38
N VAL A 366 10.69 5.69 -20.46
CA VAL A 366 10.42 5.62 -19.02
C VAL A 366 10.25 7.02 -18.43
N GLU A 367 9.06 7.31 -17.94
CA GLU A 367 8.72 8.53 -17.23
C GLU A 367 8.43 8.25 -15.75
N VAL A 368 8.99 9.08 -14.86
CA VAL A 368 8.62 9.06 -13.44
C VAL A 368 8.22 10.46 -13.03
N ILE A 369 6.94 10.62 -12.68
CA ILE A 369 6.36 11.89 -12.23
C ILE A 369 6.30 11.88 -10.69
N VAL A 370 6.97 12.86 -10.09
CA VAL A 370 7.05 13.06 -8.64
C VAL A 370 6.68 14.50 -8.29
N PRO A 371 6.17 14.78 -7.09
CA PRO A 371 5.95 16.16 -6.67
C PRO A 371 7.28 16.91 -6.52
N GLU A 372 7.27 18.22 -6.82
CA GLU A 372 8.43 19.07 -6.63
C GLU A 372 8.82 19.13 -5.14
N ARG A 373 7.81 19.13 -4.25
CA ARG A 373 7.97 19.25 -2.80
C ARG A 373 7.19 18.15 -2.09
N LEU A 374 7.84 17.53 -1.10
CA LEU A 374 7.20 16.59 -0.18
C LEU A 374 7.00 17.22 1.19
N ASP A 375 6.02 16.72 1.92
CA ASP A 375 5.75 17.09 3.30
C ASP A 375 6.77 16.51 4.30
N SER A 376 7.56 15.53 3.86
CA SER A 376 8.69 14.94 4.58
C SER A 376 10.02 15.22 3.87
N ARG A 377 10.89 16.02 4.50
CA ARG A 377 12.26 16.29 4.01
C ARG A 377 13.09 15.01 3.92
N LEU A 378 12.91 14.11 4.88
CA LEU A 378 13.63 12.82 4.91
C LEU A 378 13.28 11.99 3.67
N ALA A 379 11.99 11.87 3.35
CA ALA A 379 11.53 11.16 2.16
C ALA A 379 12.00 11.86 0.87
N GLN A 380 12.04 13.20 0.86
CA GLN A 380 12.53 13.97 -0.27
C GLN A 380 13.99 13.66 -0.61
N PHE A 381 14.88 13.70 0.38
CA PHE A 381 16.29 13.38 0.16
C PHE A 381 16.50 11.90 -0.18
N ALA A 382 15.76 11.00 0.47
CA ALA A 382 15.83 9.57 0.16
C ALA A 382 15.40 9.29 -1.30
N SER A 383 14.32 9.92 -1.76
CA SER A 383 13.88 9.83 -3.16
C SER A 383 14.94 10.33 -4.13
N GLN A 384 15.45 11.55 -3.89
CA GLN A 384 16.44 12.22 -4.75
C GLN A 384 17.77 11.46 -4.86
N SER A 385 18.09 10.61 -3.88
CA SER A 385 19.31 9.79 -3.90
C SER A 385 19.36 8.77 -5.07
N SER A 386 18.20 8.40 -5.64
CA SER A 386 18.11 7.49 -6.80
C SER A 386 18.19 8.23 -8.15
N TYR A 387 17.99 9.56 -8.18
CA TYR A 387 17.71 10.28 -9.42
C TYR A 387 18.88 10.31 -10.39
N ARG A 388 20.12 10.38 -9.89
CA ARG A 388 21.31 10.43 -10.76
C ARG A 388 21.38 9.21 -11.66
N GLU A 389 21.27 8.01 -11.09
CA GLU A 389 21.40 6.76 -11.84
C GLU A 389 20.28 6.59 -12.86
N LEU A 390 19.06 7.01 -12.50
CA LEU A 390 17.90 6.99 -13.39
C LEU A 390 18.07 7.96 -14.56
N LEU A 391 18.45 9.21 -14.30
CA LEU A 391 18.70 10.22 -15.33
C LEU A 391 19.82 9.78 -16.29
N GLN A 392 20.91 9.21 -15.77
CA GLN A 392 22.02 8.68 -16.58
C GLN A 392 21.59 7.51 -17.47
N ALA A 393 20.59 6.74 -17.06
CA ALA A 393 20.04 5.65 -17.86
C ALA A 393 19.05 6.11 -18.93
N GLY A 394 18.67 7.39 -18.97
CA GLY A 394 17.67 7.94 -19.88
C GLY A 394 16.25 7.95 -19.35
N VAL A 395 16.04 7.68 -18.05
CA VAL A 395 14.73 7.83 -17.41
C VAL A 395 14.39 9.32 -17.31
N ARG A 396 13.21 9.70 -17.80
CA ARG A 396 12.70 11.07 -17.72
C ARG A 396 12.03 11.30 -16.37
N LEU A 397 12.78 11.88 -15.43
CA LEU A 397 12.23 12.30 -14.14
C LEU A 397 11.54 13.67 -14.27
N ILE A 398 10.28 13.75 -13.86
CA ILE A 398 9.40 14.90 -14.07
C ILE A 398 8.90 15.39 -12.71
N ARG A 399 9.11 16.68 -12.40
CA ARG A 399 8.69 17.28 -11.12
C ARG A 399 7.43 18.11 -11.29
N TYR A 400 6.34 17.67 -10.69
CA TYR A 400 5.05 18.35 -10.69
C TYR A 400 5.02 19.52 -9.69
N ARG A 401 4.48 20.68 -10.11
CA ARG A 401 4.53 21.94 -9.33
C ARG A 401 3.18 22.42 -8.83
N GLY A 402 2.06 21.86 -9.30
CA GLY A 402 0.72 22.31 -8.94
C GLY A 402 0.29 21.96 -7.50
N GLY A 403 1.12 21.22 -6.76
CA GLY A 403 0.83 20.79 -5.39
C GLY A 403 1.62 19.54 -5.02
N LEU A 404 1.15 18.82 -3.99
CA LEU A 404 1.68 17.51 -3.63
C LEU A 404 0.95 16.47 -4.48
N LEU A 405 1.55 16.12 -5.62
CA LEU A 405 1.09 15.01 -6.46
C LEU A 405 1.21 13.70 -5.68
N HIS A 406 0.07 13.18 -5.27
CA HIS A 406 -0.10 12.02 -4.42
C HIS A 406 -0.73 10.85 -5.16
N THR A 407 -1.12 10.99 -6.43
CA THR A 407 -1.51 9.87 -7.29
C THR A 407 -0.48 8.74 -7.27
N LYS A 408 -0.98 7.50 -7.23
CA LYS A 408 -0.17 6.27 -7.18
C LYS A 408 -0.62 5.35 -8.30
N ILE A 409 0.12 5.41 -9.40
CA ILE A 409 -0.19 4.64 -10.59
C ILE A 409 1.08 4.24 -11.32
N VAL A 410 1.09 3.02 -11.85
CA VAL A 410 2.10 2.53 -12.80
C VAL A 410 1.39 2.11 -14.07
N LEU A 411 1.77 2.68 -15.20
CA LEU A 411 1.23 2.39 -16.53
C LEU A 411 2.32 1.76 -17.38
N VAL A 412 2.04 0.62 -18.01
CA VAL A 412 2.99 -0.08 -18.88
C VAL A 412 2.35 -0.35 -20.22
N ASP A 413 2.98 0.19 -21.26
CA ASP A 413 2.45 0.20 -22.63
C ASP A 413 0.99 0.68 -22.60
N ASP A 414 0.10 0.09 -23.41
CA ASP A 414 -1.35 0.29 -23.29
C ASP A 414 -2.05 -0.94 -22.68
N GLU A 415 -1.28 -1.87 -22.08
CA GLU A 415 -1.75 -3.21 -21.74
C GLU A 415 -2.02 -3.45 -20.25
N ILE A 416 -1.26 -2.81 -19.35
CA ILE A 416 -1.44 -3.04 -17.90
C ILE A 416 -1.23 -1.77 -17.07
N ALA A 417 -2.09 -1.59 -16.06
CA ALA A 417 -1.93 -0.57 -15.03
C ALA A 417 -1.96 -1.16 -13.62
N LEU A 418 -1.15 -0.60 -12.72
CA LEU A 418 -1.31 -0.76 -11.28
C LEU A 418 -1.90 0.55 -10.73
N PHE A 419 -3.14 0.51 -10.24
CA PHE A 419 -3.85 1.69 -9.75
C PHE A 419 -4.32 1.48 -8.31
N GLY A 420 -3.95 2.36 -7.37
CA GLY A 420 -4.39 2.19 -5.98
C GLY A 420 -3.59 2.99 -4.97
N THR A 421 -3.16 2.34 -3.89
CA THR A 421 -2.52 2.99 -2.74
C THR A 421 -1.01 2.79 -2.66
N LEU A 422 -0.44 1.98 -3.55
CA LEU A 422 0.98 1.59 -3.58
C LEU A 422 1.91 2.78 -3.88
N ASN A 423 2.76 3.15 -2.92
CA ASN A 423 3.96 3.93 -3.22
C ASN A 423 5.08 3.01 -3.73
N VAL A 424 6.04 3.59 -4.45
CA VAL A 424 7.26 2.89 -4.87
C VAL A 424 8.32 3.04 -3.77
N ASP A 425 8.08 2.40 -2.62
CA ASP A 425 8.96 2.39 -1.45
C ASP A 425 8.91 1.05 -0.67
N MET A 426 9.92 0.83 0.17
CA MET A 426 10.09 -0.41 0.93
C MET A 426 8.93 -0.66 1.90
N ARG A 427 8.36 0.39 2.48
CA ARG A 427 7.22 0.25 3.38
C ARG A 427 6.00 -0.30 2.66
N SER A 428 5.67 0.22 1.49
CA SER A 428 4.49 -0.21 0.72
C SER A 428 4.66 -1.61 0.14
N PHE A 429 5.91 -2.02 -0.14
CA PHE A 429 6.23 -3.36 -0.62
C PHE A 429 6.10 -4.46 0.46
N TYR A 430 6.46 -4.15 1.71
CA TYR A 430 6.66 -5.19 2.73
C TYR A 430 5.89 -5.00 4.04
N LEU A 431 5.46 -3.78 4.36
CA LEU A 431 5.02 -3.39 5.70
C LEU A 431 3.61 -2.81 5.75
N ASN A 432 3.29 -1.82 4.92
CA ASN A 432 1.97 -1.22 4.94
C ASN A 432 0.94 -2.19 4.35
N LEU A 433 -0.29 -2.08 4.83
CA LEU A 433 -1.42 -2.66 4.12
C LEU A 433 -1.75 -1.73 2.95
N GLU A 434 -1.60 -2.23 1.73
CA GLU A 434 -1.96 -1.51 0.50
C GLU A 434 -3.05 -2.27 -0.25
N LEU A 435 -3.78 -1.56 -1.12
CA LEU A 435 -4.70 -2.15 -2.09
C LEU A 435 -4.37 -1.58 -3.47
N THR A 436 -4.13 -2.47 -4.42
CA THR A 436 -3.89 -2.13 -5.82
C THR A 436 -4.85 -2.92 -6.70
N LEU A 437 -5.41 -2.23 -7.69
CA LEU A 437 -6.14 -2.84 -8.79
C LEU A 437 -5.19 -2.97 -9.97
N VAL A 438 -5.00 -4.21 -10.42
CA VAL A 438 -4.31 -4.51 -11.68
C VAL A 438 -5.36 -4.44 -12.78
N ILE A 439 -5.19 -3.53 -13.72
CA ILE A 439 -6.16 -3.27 -14.80
C ILE A 439 -5.52 -3.74 -16.10
N TYR A 440 -6.21 -4.58 -16.86
CA TYR A 440 -5.70 -5.17 -18.10
C TYR A 440 -6.48 -4.74 -19.35
N ASP A 441 -7.15 -3.61 -19.28
CA ASP A 441 -8.03 -3.11 -20.35
C ASP A 441 -7.42 -1.90 -21.04
N ALA A 442 -7.25 -1.98 -22.36
CA ALA A 442 -6.58 -0.96 -23.14
C ALA A 442 -7.33 0.39 -23.15
N ALA A 443 -8.66 0.38 -23.17
CA ALA A 443 -9.46 1.62 -23.18
C ALA A 443 -9.37 2.35 -21.83
N THR A 444 -9.44 1.59 -20.73
CA THR A 444 -9.25 2.11 -19.38
C THR A 444 -7.82 2.63 -19.19
N ASN A 445 -6.81 1.88 -19.66
CA ASN A 445 -5.41 2.31 -19.61
C ASN A 445 -5.17 3.59 -20.43
N ALA A 446 -5.78 3.72 -21.62
CA ALA A 446 -5.70 4.94 -22.42
C ALA A 446 -6.29 6.16 -21.69
N THR A 447 -7.39 5.97 -20.95
CA THR A 447 -7.96 7.02 -20.09
C THR A 447 -6.99 7.41 -18.98
N LEU A 448 -6.36 6.44 -18.32
CA LEU A 448 -5.36 6.70 -17.28
C LEU A 448 -4.09 7.40 -17.82
N TRP A 449 -3.68 7.08 -19.05
CA TRP A 449 -2.62 7.83 -19.74
C TRP A 449 -3.02 9.29 -19.94
N GLN A 450 -4.22 9.56 -20.44
CA GLN A 450 -4.73 10.93 -20.64
C GLN A 450 -4.83 11.70 -19.31
N GLU A 451 -5.36 11.08 -18.26
CA GLU A 451 -5.45 11.71 -16.94
C GLU A 451 -4.07 12.04 -16.38
N THR A 452 -3.07 11.16 -16.57
CA THR A 452 -1.70 11.43 -16.12
C THR A 452 -0.94 12.40 -17.03
N ASP A 453 -1.30 12.52 -18.31
CA ASP A 453 -0.78 13.55 -19.23
C ASP A 453 -1.19 14.96 -18.77
N SER A 454 -2.34 15.09 -18.11
CA SER A 454 -2.81 16.37 -17.55
C SER A 454 -1.86 16.97 -16.50
N TYR A 455 -0.95 16.16 -15.93
CA TYR A 455 0.06 16.63 -14.97
C TYR A 455 1.26 17.30 -15.66
N LEU A 456 1.51 17.01 -16.94
CA LEU A 456 2.69 17.46 -17.66
C LEU A 456 2.78 18.98 -17.84
N PRO A 457 1.69 19.73 -18.13
CA PRO A 457 1.75 21.19 -18.26
C PRO A 457 2.27 21.91 -17.01
N ASP A 458 1.94 21.41 -15.82
CA ASP A 458 2.37 21.97 -14.53
C ASP A 458 3.65 21.29 -14.00
N SER A 459 4.39 20.60 -14.88
CA SER A 459 5.58 19.86 -14.50
C SER A 459 6.85 20.37 -15.18
N GLN A 460 8.00 20.13 -14.54
CA GLN A 460 9.31 20.37 -15.12
C GLN A 460 10.15 19.07 -15.15
N PRO A 461 10.57 18.59 -16.34
CA PRO A 461 11.57 17.54 -16.46
C PRO A 461 12.90 17.96 -15.79
N LEU A 462 13.54 17.02 -15.10
CA LEU A 462 14.88 17.22 -14.57
C LEU A 462 15.92 17.04 -15.67
N ASP A 463 16.86 17.99 -15.71
CA ASP A 463 18.03 17.94 -16.57
C ASP A 463 19.21 17.33 -15.82
N LEU A 464 19.90 16.37 -16.44
CA LEU A 464 21.02 15.65 -15.83
C LEU A 464 22.20 16.59 -15.54
N GLU A 465 22.56 17.46 -16.47
CA GLU A 465 23.70 18.37 -16.28
C GLU A 465 23.47 19.32 -15.09
N ARG A 466 22.25 19.88 -15.01
CA ARG A 466 21.83 20.72 -13.89
C ARG A 466 21.78 19.93 -12.59
N TRP A 467 21.32 18.68 -12.62
CA TRP A 467 21.28 17.80 -11.46
C TRP A 467 22.68 17.49 -10.92
N GLU A 468 23.68 17.34 -11.78
CA GLU A 468 25.06 17.06 -11.37
C GLU A 468 25.79 18.29 -10.79
N LYS A 469 25.41 19.50 -11.22
CA LYS A 469 25.98 20.78 -10.72
C LYS A 469 25.53 21.18 -9.31
N ARG A 470 24.68 20.37 -8.64
CA ARG A 470 24.22 20.65 -7.28
C ARG A 470 25.38 20.56 -6.26
N PRO A 471 25.35 21.34 -5.17
CA PRO A 471 26.43 21.36 -4.17
C PRO A 471 26.74 19.98 -3.57
N GLU A 472 28.01 19.69 -3.29
CA GLU A 472 28.45 18.41 -2.71
C GLU A 472 27.84 18.11 -1.34
N TRP A 473 27.58 19.13 -0.52
CA TRP A 473 26.91 18.95 0.78
C TRP A 473 25.47 18.40 0.61
N HIS A 474 24.79 18.76 -0.48
CA HIS A 474 23.46 18.27 -0.79
C HIS A 474 23.52 16.78 -1.15
N LYS A 475 24.48 16.40 -1.99
CA LYS A 475 24.74 15.00 -2.37
C LYS A 475 25.12 14.14 -1.16
N LEU A 476 25.94 14.69 -0.26
CA LEU A 476 26.28 14.03 1.01
C LEU A 476 25.04 13.81 1.88
N THR A 477 24.17 14.81 1.98
CA THR A 477 22.92 14.72 2.74
C THR A 477 22.00 13.64 2.17
N GLU A 478 21.85 13.56 0.85
CA GLU A 478 21.10 12.47 0.17
C GLU A 478 21.67 11.10 0.54
N ASN A 479 22.98 10.92 0.46
CA ASN A 479 23.63 9.64 0.75
C ASN A 479 23.46 9.21 2.21
N ILE A 480 23.50 10.16 3.16
CA ILE A 480 23.26 9.88 4.58
C ILE A 480 21.80 9.51 4.80
N LEU A 481 20.87 10.32 4.28
CA LEU A 481 19.44 10.13 4.52
C LEU A 481 18.87 8.91 3.79
N ARG A 482 19.48 8.49 2.66
CA ARG A 482 19.20 7.20 2.00
C ARG A 482 19.43 5.99 2.90
N LEU A 483 20.28 6.07 3.92
CA LEU A 483 20.45 4.96 4.87
C LEU A 483 19.17 4.68 5.67
N ALA A 484 18.23 5.64 5.72
CA ALA A 484 16.91 5.45 6.29
C ALA A 484 15.88 4.85 5.30
N SER A 485 16.20 4.64 4.02
CA SER A 485 15.25 4.08 3.04
C SER A 485 14.55 2.76 3.48
N PRO A 486 15.20 1.82 4.21
CA PRO A 486 14.51 0.61 4.66
C PRO A 486 13.36 0.85 5.67
N ILE A 487 13.31 2.03 6.29
CA ILE A 487 12.24 2.41 7.23
C ILE A 487 11.28 3.44 6.64
N LEU A 488 11.47 3.85 5.38
CA LEU A 488 10.73 4.88 4.66
C LEU A 488 9.80 4.34 3.58
#